data_AF-A0A970KQ60-F1
#
_entry.id   AF-A0A970KQ60-F1
#
_cell.length_a   1.000
_cell.length_b   1.000
_cell.length_c   1.000
_cell.angle_alpha   90.00
_cell.angle_beta   90.00
_cell.angle_gamma   90.00
#
_symmetry.space_group_name_H-M   'P 1'
#
loop_
_entity.id
_entity.type
_entity.pdbx_description
1 polymer ?
#
loop_
_entity_poly.entity_id
_entity_poly.type
_entity_poly.pdbx_seq_one_letter_code
_entity_poly.pdbx_strand_id
1 'polypeptide(L)'
;MPKSWMFALQNYSYPVCLKDFEFSSQYSPFFADVISGNRASTMEFENRFRENTTTKLEVYYEVLFWKLYSQPKIRNRTTARVIRHMENLKIVPNLVWDKISLFVKSPSIYNLRQIRLLFGFTAPVIAVCLTYSAFHSPDIFPMVDNQIAKWVNANYKKHNSGTVITKLIPFSMKNTSLREDDFPSYIKWVDWCRELANILTKKTKFYWRARDVEMAVFTSQRRNLALNIL
;
A
#
# COMPACT_ATOMS: atom_id res chain seq x y z
N MET A 1 -20.22 10.34 -14.70
CA MET A 1 -19.04 10.34 -15.61
C MET A 1 -17.81 9.73 -14.93
N PRO A 2 -17.69 8.41 -14.75
CA PRO A 2 -16.51 7.77 -14.15
C PRO A 2 -15.29 7.64 -15.09
N LYS A 3 -15.30 8.31 -16.26
CA LYS A 3 -14.25 8.17 -17.29
C LYS A 3 -12.87 8.59 -16.78
N SER A 4 -12.78 9.67 -15.98
CA SER A 4 -11.49 10.14 -15.46
C SER A 4 -10.85 9.13 -14.49
N TRP A 5 -11.67 8.48 -13.66
CA TRP A 5 -11.23 7.41 -12.76
C TRP A 5 -10.72 6.20 -13.54
N MET A 6 -11.50 5.70 -14.51
CA MET A 6 -11.09 4.58 -15.35
C MET A 6 -9.79 4.89 -16.11
N PHE A 7 -9.70 6.08 -16.68
CA PHE A 7 -8.50 6.53 -17.38
C PHE A 7 -7.28 6.56 -16.45
N ALA A 8 -7.42 7.11 -15.23
CA ALA A 8 -6.34 7.12 -14.25
C ALA A 8 -5.92 5.70 -13.83
N LEU A 9 -6.87 4.79 -13.59
CA LEU A 9 -6.56 3.39 -13.26
C LEU A 9 -5.84 2.66 -14.41
N GLN A 10 -6.31 2.82 -15.66
CA GLN A 10 -5.70 2.22 -16.85
C GLN A 10 -4.28 2.73 -17.10
N ASN A 11 -3.97 3.94 -16.63
CA ASN A 11 -2.65 4.56 -16.74
C ASN A 11 -1.76 4.35 -15.51
N TYR A 12 -2.20 3.55 -14.53
CA TYR A 12 -1.37 3.20 -13.38
C TYR A 12 -0.07 2.53 -13.83
N SER A 13 1.04 3.03 -13.30
CA SER A 13 2.38 2.53 -13.61
C SER A 13 3.32 2.71 -12.43
N TYR A 14 3.80 1.58 -11.91
CA TYR A 14 4.83 1.48 -10.88
C TYR A 14 5.75 0.28 -11.16
N PRO A 15 6.57 0.34 -12.23
CA PRO A 15 7.43 -0.79 -12.60
C PRO A 15 8.54 -0.98 -11.56
N VAL A 16 8.84 -2.25 -11.27
CA VAL A 16 9.83 -2.64 -10.28
C VAL A 16 10.61 -3.85 -10.78
N CYS A 17 11.94 -3.76 -10.79
CA CYS A 17 12.83 -4.90 -10.96
C CYS A 17 13.28 -5.36 -9.56
N LEU A 18 12.82 -6.53 -9.09
CA LEU A 18 13.23 -7.02 -7.77
C LEU A 18 14.70 -7.45 -7.73
N LYS A 19 15.28 -7.80 -8.88
CA LYS A 19 16.71 -8.13 -9.02
C LYS A 19 17.64 -6.98 -8.64
N ASP A 20 17.12 -5.74 -8.67
CA ASP A 20 17.87 -4.55 -8.25
C ASP A 20 18.16 -4.51 -6.75
N PHE A 21 17.60 -5.45 -5.97
CA PHE A 21 18.02 -5.65 -4.61
C PHE A 21 19.45 -6.19 -4.59
N GLU A 22 20.33 -5.50 -3.88
CA GLU A 22 21.78 -5.76 -3.84
C GLU A 22 22.13 -7.21 -3.47
N PHE A 23 21.32 -7.84 -2.63
CA PHE A 23 21.53 -9.21 -2.16
C PHE A 23 20.59 -10.23 -2.82
N SER A 24 19.93 -9.89 -3.94
CA SER A 24 18.92 -10.72 -4.59
C SER A 24 19.37 -12.16 -4.86
N SER A 25 20.63 -12.37 -5.25
CA SER A 25 21.20 -13.70 -5.52
C SER A 25 21.18 -14.65 -4.32
N GLN A 26 21.22 -14.11 -3.09
CA GLN A 26 21.19 -14.91 -1.85
C GLN A 26 19.81 -15.48 -1.54
N TYR A 27 18.75 -14.91 -2.13
CA TYR A 27 17.36 -15.26 -1.83
C TYR A 27 16.68 -16.02 -2.98
N SER A 28 17.45 -16.60 -3.92
CA SER A 28 16.89 -17.36 -5.03
C SER A 28 15.93 -18.48 -4.54
N PRO A 29 14.73 -18.64 -5.15
CA PRO A 29 14.25 -18.00 -6.37
C PRO A 29 13.56 -16.63 -6.17
N PHE A 30 13.51 -16.10 -4.96
CA PHE A 30 12.92 -14.79 -4.67
C PHE A 30 13.81 -13.64 -5.19
N PHE A 31 13.22 -12.46 -5.31
CA PHE A 31 13.82 -11.27 -5.93
C PHE A 31 14.20 -11.46 -7.41
N ALA A 32 13.64 -12.46 -8.09
CA ALA A 32 13.89 -12.72 -9.51
C ALA A 32 12.93 -11.96 -10.46
N ASP A 33 11.79 -11.46 -9.96
CA ASP A 33 10.74 -10.93 -10.83
C ASP A 33 11.04 -9.51 -11.34
N VAL A 34 10.52 -9.24 -12.54
CA VAL A 34 10.34 -7.89 -13.07
C VAL A 34 8.86 -7.61 -13.17
N ILE A 35 8.37 -6.73 -12.31
CA ILE A 35 6.96 -6.33 -12.24
C ILE A 35 6.76 -5.16 -13.19
N SER A 36 5.94 -5.33 -14.22
CA SER A 36 5.65 -4.27 -15.21
C SER A 36 4.97 -3.05 -14.61
N GLY A 37 4.34 -3.20 -13.44
CA GLY A 37 3.81 -2.10 -12.64
C GLY A 37 2.45 -1.57 -13.08
N ASN A 38 1.75 -2.29 -13.96
CA ASN A 38 0.35 -2.00 -14.29
C ASN A 38 -0.59 -2.69 -13.28
N ARG A 39 -1.91 -2.47 -13.41
CA ARG A 39 -2.89 -3.08 -12.50
C ARG A 39 -2.78 -4.61 -12.46
N ALA A 40 -2.67 -5.26 -13.62
CA ALA A 40 -2.66 -6.72 -13.73
C ALA A 40 -1.43 -7.33 -13.05
N SER A 41 -0.23 -6.86 -13.39
CA SER A 41 1.00 -7.37 -12.76
C SER A 41 1.11 -7.05 -11.28
N THR A 42 0.52 -5.94 -10.83
CA THR A 42 0.43 -5.65 -9.39
C THR A 42 -0.51 -6.62 -8.68
N MET A 43 -1.64 -7.00 -9.30
CA MET A 43 -2.54 -8.01 -8.76
C MET A 43 -1.89 -9.39 -8.69
N GLU A 44 -1.14 -9.78 -9.72
CA GLU A 44 -0.37 -11.02 -9.74
C GLU A 44 0.66 -11.06 -8.60
N PHE A 45 1.37 -9.96 -8.39
CA PHE A 45 2.33 -9.85 -7.28
C PHE A 45 1.63 -9.90 -5.91
N GLU A 46 0.47 -9.24 -5.76
CA GLU A 46 -0.37 -9.32 -4.57
C GLU A 46 -0.88 -10.76 -4.31
N ASN A 47 -1.27 -11.50 -5.35
CA ASN A 47 -1.67 -12.91 -5.26
C ASN A 47 -0.50 -13.80 -4.82
N ARG A 48 0.65 -13.69 -5.49
CA ARG A 48 1.87 -14.46 -5.16
C ARG A 48 2.28 -14.25 -3.71
N PHE A 49 2.20 -13.01 -3.22
CA PHE A 49 2.45 -12.71 -1.81
C PHE A 49 1.53 -13.53 -0.90
N ARG A 50 0.20 -13.48 -1.11
CA ARG A 50 -0.77 -14.20 -0.27
C ARG A 50 -0.59 -15.71 -0.30
N GLU A 51 -0.26 -16.28 -1.45
CA GLU A 51 -0.06 -17.73 -1.60
C GLU A 51 1.14 -18.27 -0.79
N ASN A 52 2.14 -17.43 -0.52
CA ASN A 52 3.41 -17.85 0.08
C ASN A 52 3.65 -17.29 1.49
N THR A 53 2.79 -16.39 1.95
CA THR A 53 2.95 -15.57 3.17
C THR A 53 3.09 -16.37 4.47
N THR A 54 2.53 -17.58 4.54
CA THR A 54 2.57 -18.46 5.71
C THR A 54 3.80 -19.38 5.74
N THR A 55 4.56 -19.45 4.64
CA THR A 55 5.67 -20.42 4.51
C THR A 55 7.01 -19.77 4.16
N LYS A 56 7.01 -18.54 3.64
CA LYS A 56 8.21 -17.85 3.14
C LYS A 56 8.30 -16.44 3.68
N LEU A 57 9.46 -16.05 4.23
CA LEU A 57 9.68 -14.68 4.69
C LEU A 57 10.05 -13.74 3.54
N GLU A 58 10.63 -14.30 2.48
CA GLU A 58 11.17 -13.61 1.34
C GLU A 58 10.09 -12.78 0.62
N VAL A 59 8.84 -13.26 0.57
CA VAL A 59 7.74 -12.49 -0.02
C VAL A 59 7.43 -11.20 0.74
N TYR A 60 7.67 -11.14 2.05
CA TYR A 60 7.56 -9.88 2.79
C TYR A 60 8.71 -8.93 2.46
N TYR A 61 9.92 -9.47 2.26
CA TYR A 61 11.09 -8.69 1.87
C TYR A 61 10.93 -8.10 0.48
N GLU A 62 10.37 -8.85 -0.46
CA GLU A 62 10.04 -8.37 -1.81
C GLU A 62 9.01 -7.23 -1.76
N VAL A 63 7.95 -7.36 -0.97
CA VAL A 63 6.93 -6.30 -0.81
C VAL A 63 7.53 -5.03 -0.19
N LEU A 64 8.40 -5.17 0.82
CA LEU A 64 9.13 -4.05 1.40
C LEU A 64 10.01 -3.35 0.36
N PHE A 65 10.79 -4.11 -0.39
CA PHE A 65 11.68 -3.59 -1.42
C PHE A 65 10.88 -2.89 -2.52
N TRP A 66 9.80 -3.53 -2.98
CA TRP A 66 8.85 -2.98 -3.95
C TRP A 66 8.28 -1.64 -3.47
N LYS A 67 7.78 -1.55 -2.22
CA LYS A 67 7.20 -0.31 -1.68
C LYS A 67 8.19 0.84 -1.65
N LEU A 68 9.46 0.53 -1.42
CA LEU A 68 10.53 1.53 -1.32
C LEU A 68 11.25 1.77 -2.65
N TYR A 69 10.84 1.11 -3.74
CA TYR A 69 11.63 1.03 -4.97
C TYR A 69 12.01 2.38 -5.56
N SER A 70 11.10 3.37 -5.48
CA SER A 70 11.34 4.74 -5.94
C SER A 70 12.35 5.54 -5.11
N GLN A 71 12.94 4.95 -4.07
CA GLN A 71 13.92 5.57 -3.17
C GLN A 71 15.22 4.74 -3.16
N PRO A 72 16.08 4.82 -4.20
CA PRO A 72 17.22 3.92 -4.37
C PRO A 72 18.17 3.85 -3.17
N LYS A 73 18.49 5.00 -2.54
CA LYS A 73 19.35 5.06 -1.35
C LYS A 73 18.72 4.38 -0.12
N ILE A 74 17.39 4.36 -0.04
CA ILE A 74 16.65 3.88 1.13
C ILE A 74 16.22 2.42 0.94
N ARG A 75 15.84 2.00 -0.26
CA ARG A 75 15.28 0.66 -0.54
C ARG A 75 16.24 -0.47 -0.16
N ASN A 76 17.50 -0.42 -0.60
CA ASN A 76 18.49 -1.46 -0.32
C ASN A 76 18.82 -1.50 1.16
N ARG A 77 19.25 -0.35 1.72
CA ARG A 77 19.61 -0.21 3.13
C ARG A 77 18.50 -0.66 4.07
N THR A 78 17.26 -0.27 3.79
CA THR A 78 16.12 -0.59 4.66
C THR A 78 15.75 -2.06 4.56
N THR A 79 15.69 -2.61 3.34
CA THR A 79 15.36 -4.03 3.13
C THR A 79 16.39 -4.92 3.81
N ALA A 80 17.70 -4.68 3.58
CA ALA A 80 18.77 -5.46 4.21
C ALA A 80 18.74 -5.37 5.76
N ARG A 81 18.46 -4.18 6.31
CA ARG A 81 18.32 -3.98 7.76
C ARG A 81 17.15 -4.77 8.33
N VAL A 82 16.01 -4.79 7.64
CA VAL A 82 14.81 -5.53 8.05
C VAL A 82 15.08 -7.03 8.02
N ILE A 83 15.68 -7.53 6.94
CA ILE A 83 16.00 -8.97 6.82
C ILE A 83 16.89 -9.40 7.98
N ARG A 84 18.02 -8.70 8.20
CA ARG A 84 18.93 -8.98 9.31
C ARG A 84 18.23 -8.94 10.67
N HIS A 85 17.32 -7.98 10.88
CA HIS A 85 16.57 -7.89 12.12
C HIS A 85 15.68 -9.13 12.34
N MET A 86 14.93 -9.52 11.32
CA MET A 86 14.02 -10.66 11.39
C MET A 86 14.78 -11.99 11.53
N GLU A 87 15.90 -12.14 10.84
CA GLU A 87 16.79 -13.30 10.97
C GLU A 87 17.42 -13.40 12.37
N ASN A 88 17.95 -12.29 12.89
CA ASN A 88 18.53 -12.23 14.24
C ASN A 88 17.52 -12.61 15.32
N LEU A 89 16.26 -12.21 15.16
CA LEU A 89 15.17 -12.55 16.08
C LEU A 89 14.51 -13.90 15.76
N LYS A 90 14.97 -14.61 14.73
CA LYS A 90 14.39 -15.88 14.26
C LYS A 90 12.88 -15.79 14.06
N ILE A 91 12.41 -14.67 13.49
CA ILE A 91 11.00 -14.49 13.14
C ILE A 91 10.58 -15.58 12.16
N VAL A 92 9.34 -16.06 12.28
CA VAL A 92 8.77 -17.08 11.39
C VAL A 92 7.61 -16.50 10.56
N PRO A 93 7.38 -16.96 9.32
CA PRO A 93 6.36 -16.38 8.43
C PRO A 93 4.95 -16.28 9.03
N ASN A 94 4.47 -17.34 9.70
CA ASN A 94 3.14 -17.37 10.31
C ASN A 94 2.95 -16.26 11.37
N LEU A 95 3.99 -15.94 12.15
CA LEU A 95 3.90 -14.86 13.13
C LEU A 95 3.66 -13.51 12.46
N VAL A 96 4.31 -13.27 11.32
CA VAL A 96 4.13 -12.04 10.54
C VAL A 96 2.71 -11.98 9.97
N TRP A 97 2.26 -13.07 9.38
CA TRP A 97 0.90 -13.21 8.83
C TRP A 97 -0.17 -12.98 9.90
N ASP A 98 -0.01 -13.56 11.09
CA ASP A 98 -0.96 -13.43 12.19
C ASP A 98 -1.09 -11.98 12.66
N LYS A 99 0.02 -11.24 12.76
CA LYS A 99 -0.03 -9.81 13.14
C LYS A 99 -0.70 -8.95 12.07
N ILE A 100 -0.46 -9.25 10.79
CA ILE A 100 -1.14 -8.56 9.69
C ILE A 100 -2.64 -8.88 9.71
N SER A 101 -2.99 -10.16 9.86
CA SER A 101 -4.37 -10.65 9.94
C SER A 101 -5.12 -10.02 11.12
N LEU A 102 -4.47 -9.89 12.28
CA LEU A 102 -5.03 -9.24 13.45
C LEU A 102 -5.33 -7.75 13.20
N PHE A 103 -4.42 -7.04 12.52
CA PHE A 103 -4.68 -5.66 12.10
C PHE A 103 -5.83 -5.58 11.10
N VAL A 104 -5.87 -6.45 10.09
CA VAL A 104 -6.95 -6.50 9.09
C VAL A 104 -8.31 -6.73 9.75
N LYS A 105 -8.37 -7.65 10.73
CA LYS A 105 -9.60 -7.95 11.49
C LYS A 105 -10.01 -6.81 12.42
N SER A 106 -9.04 -6.15 13.04
CA SER A 106 -9.27 -5.09 14.04
C SER A 106 -8.26 -3.95 13.85
N PRO A 107 -8.48 -3.03 12.90
CA PRO A 107 -7.55 -1.95 12.62
C PRO A 107 -7.37 -1.03 13.83
N SER A 108 -6.15 -0.97 14.36
CA SER A 108 -5.80 -0.09 15.48
C SER A 108 -4.33 0.29 15.42
N ILE A 109 -3.97 1.42 16.03
CA ILE A 109 -2.55 1.81 16.21
C ILE A 109 -1.78 0.72 16.96
N TYR A 110 -2.41 0.12 17.98
CA TYR A 110 -1.77 -0.95 18.74
C TYR A 110 -1.39 -2.14 17.84
N ASN A 111 -2.31 -2.63 17.02
CA ASN A 111 -2.05 -3.75 16.11
C ASN A 111 -1.04 -3.37 15.01
N LEU A 112 -1.09 -2.14 14.51
CA LEU A 112 -0.12 -1.64 13.53
C LEU A 112 1.30 -1.57 14.12
N ARG A 113 1.43 -1.15 15.38
CA ARG A 113 2.71 -1.15 16.11
C ARG A 113 3.31 -2.54 16.22
N GLN A 114 2.48 -3.59 16.42
CA GLN A 114 2.99 -4.96 16.46
C GLN A 114 3.65 -5.36 15.13
N ILE A 115 3.03 -5.04 14.00
CA ILE A 115 3.62 -5.24 12.67
C ILE A 115 4.93 -4.45 12.56
N ARG A 116 4.89 -3.17 12.92
CA ARG A 116 6.05 -2.26 12.83
C ARG A 116 7.28 -2.78 13.59
N LEU A 117 7.06 -3.30 14.80
CA LEU A 117 8.11 -3.86 15.64
C LEU A 117 8.67 -5.17 15.08
N LEU A 118 7.84 -6.04 14.47
CA LEU A 118 8.33 -7.25 13.80
C LEU A 118 9.32 -6.94 12.68
N PHE A 119 9.09 -5.85 11.94
CA PHE A 119 10.00 -5.38 10.90
C PHE A 119 11.13 -4.48 11.44
N GLY A 120 11.31 -4.39 12.76
CA GLY A 120 12.41 -3.62 13.38
C GLY A 120 12.37 -2.12 13.09
N PHE A 121 11.21 -1.53 12.79
CA PHE A 121 11.07 -0.09 12.66
C PHE A 121 10.85 0.54 14.02
N THR A 122 11.80 1.36 14.49
CA THR A 122 11.70 2.06 15.79
C THR A 122 10.92 3.37 15.68
N ALA A 123 11.13 4.10 14.58
CA ALA A 123 10.40 5.33 14.30
C ALA A 123 8.91 5.05 14.05
N PRO A 124 7.98 5.95 14.40
CA PRO A 124 6.54 5.72 14.31
C PRO A 124 6.01 5.89 12.87
N VAL A 125 6.70 5.32 11.87
CA VAL A 125 6.28 5.34 10.45
C VAL A 125 5.20 4.29 10.20
N ILE A 126 4.19 4.63 9.41
CA ILE A 126 3.04 3.72 9.18
C ILE A 126 2.92 3.19 7.74
N ALA A 127 3.36 3.94 6.74
CA ALA A 127 3.06 3.64 5.33
C ALA A 127 3.58 2.27 4.85
N VAL A 128 4.79 1.88 5.26
CA VAL A 128 5.35 0.57 4.92
C VAL A 128 4.53 -0.55 5.54
N CYS A 129 4.18 -0.44 6.82
CA CYS A 129 3.43 -1.49 7.52
C CYS A 129 2.01 -1.65 6.96
N LEU A 130 1.36 -0.55 6.60
CA LEU A 130 0.04 -0.53 5.96
C LEU A 130 0.04 -1.08 4.52
N THR A 131 1.22 -1.24 3.91
CA THR A 131 1.34 -1.90 2.60
C THR A 131 0.96 -3.38 2.71
N TYR A 132 1.30 -4.03 3.82
CA TYR A 132 0.98 -5.44 4.03
C TYR A 132 -0.52 -5.69 4.21
N SER A 133 -1.28 -4.79 4.83
CA SER A 133 -2.74 -4.92 4.89
C SER A 133 -3.39 -4.76 3.52
N ALA A 134 -2.86 -3.88 2.66
CA ALA A 134 -3.31 -3.75 1.29
C ALA A 134 -3.00 -4.99 0.43
N PHE A 135 -1.85 -5.64 0.68
CA PHE A 135 -1.50 -6.92 0.06
C PHE A 135 -2.32 -8.10 0.63
N HIS A 136 -2.68 -8.06 1.91
CA HIS A 136 -3.51 -9.08 2.54
C HIS A 136 -4.96 -9.03 2.05
N SER A 137 -5.57 -7.84 1.98
CA SER A 137 -6.98 -7.66 1.61
C SER A 137 -7.18 -6.42 0.73
N PRO A 138 -6.81 -6.47 -0.56
CA PRO A 138 -6.82 -5.31 -1.46
C PRO A 138 -8.22 -4.75 -1.75
N ASP A 139 -9.26 -5.55 -1.57
CA ASP A 139 -10.66 -5.11 -1.72
C ASP A 139 -11.07 -4.15 -0.61
N ILE A 140 -10.43 -4.25 0.56
CA ILE A 140 -10.75 -3.49 1.76
C ILE A 140 -9.73 -2.39 2.00
N PHE A 141 -8.44 -2.72 1.96
CA PHE A 141 -7.36 -1.81 2.36
C PHE A 141 -6.65 -1.22 1.13
N PRO A 142 -6.77 0.10 0.89
CA PRO A 142 -5.88 0.79 -0.01
C PRO A 142 -4.48 0.94 0.63
N MET A 143 -3.48 1.21 -0.21
CA MET A 143 -2.20 1.71 0.29
C MET A 143 -2.28 3.20 0.63
N VAL A 144 -1.23 3.66 1.29
CA VAL A 144 -1.01 5.08 1.53
C VAL A 144 0.49 5.39 1.40
N ASP A 145 0.80 6.58 0.94
CA ASP A 145 2.11 7.21 1.00
C ASP A 145 1.95 8.75 0.91
N ASN A 146 3.08 9.45 0.80
CA ASN A 146 3.08 10.91 0.71
C ASN A 146 2.39 11.44 -0.56
N GLN A 147 2.30 10.67 -1.66
CA GLN A 147 1.56 11.09 -2.85
C GLN A 147 0.06 11.03 -2.58
N ILE A 148 -0.41 9.94 -1.98
CA ILE A 148 -1.81 9.80 -1.56
C ILE A 148 -2.19 10.90 -0.56
N ALA A 149 -1.36 11.12 0.47
CA ALA A 149 -1.62 12.13 1.48
C ALA A 149 -1.68 13.56 0.89
N LYS A 150 -0.77 13.89 -0.04
CA LYS A 150 -0.80 15.17 -0.77
C LYS A 150 -2.09 15.33 -1.58
N TRP A 151 -2.49 14.28 -2.29
CA TRP A 151 -3.72 14.30 -3.07
C TRP A 151 -4.93 14.53 -2.16
N VAL A 152 -5.04 13.79 -1.06
CA VAL A 152 -6.14 13.95 -0.10
C VAL A 152 -6.17 15.36 0.46
N ASN A 153 -5.03 15.91 0.88
CA ASN A 153 -4.97 17.27 1.45
C ASN A 153 -5.39 18.34 0.44
N ALA A 154 -5.08 18.17 -0.84
CA ALA A 154 -5.50 19.09 -1.90
C ALA A 154 -6.99 18.94 -2.29
N ASN A 155 -7.56 17.74 -2.17
CA ASN A 155 -8.84 17.40 -2.80
C ASN A 155 -9.98 17.06 -1.82
N TYR A 156 -9.70 16.87 -0.51
CA TYR A 156 -10.70 16.34 0.43
C TYR A 156 -11.98 17.17 0.46
N LYS A 157 -11.90 18.51 0.53
CA LYS A 157 -13.08 19.39 0.57
C LYS A 157 -13.99 19.17 -0.65
N LYS A 158 -13.40 19.12 -1.84
CA LYS A 158 -14.10 18.97 -3.10
C LYS A 158 -14.71 17.56 -3.25
N HIS A 159 -13.98 16.52 -2.86
CA HIS A 159 -14.52 15.15 -2.96
C HIS A 159 -15.53 14.83 -1.85
N ASN A 160 -15.48 15.54 -0.72
CA ASN A 160 -16.44 15.42 0.37
C ASN A 160 -17.82 16.01 0.04
N SER A 161 -17.95 16.87 -0.97
CA SER A 161 -19.27 17.35 -1.44
C SER A 161 -19.94 16.42 -2.45
N GLY A 162 -19.28 15.31 -2.81
CA GLY A 162 -19.83 14.30 -3.72
C GLY A 162 -20.79 13.33 -3.06
N THR A 163 -21.09 12.25 -3.78
CA THR A 163 -22.01 11.18 -3.36
C THR A 163 -21.44 10.26 -2.29
N VAL A 164 -20.12 10.27 -2.06
CA VAL A 164 -19.49 9.49 -0.99
C VAL A 164 -19.89 10.09 0.37
N ILE A 165 -20.56 9.29 1.18
CA ILE A 165 -21.05 9.63 2.51
C ILE A 165 -19.86 9.76 3.47
N THR A 166 -18.95 8.79 3.44
CA THR A 166 -17.71 8.85 4.23
C THR A 166 -16.92 10.09 3.83
N LYS A 167 -16.47 10.87 4.81
CA LYS A 167 -15.70 12.09 4.56
C LYS A 167 -14.21 11.84 4.79
N LEU A 168 -13.42 12.22 3.79
CA LEU A 168 -11.96 12.31 3.91
C LEU A 168 -11.60 13.38 4.94
N ILE A 169 -10.53 13.13 5.68
CA ILE A 169 -9.89 14.12 6.56
C ILE A 169 -8.44 14.31 6.09
N PRO A 170 -7.87 15.52 6.25
CA PRO A 170 -6.50 15.77 5.85
C PRO A 170 -5.50 14.96 6.69
N PHE A 171 -4.40 14.59 6.06
CA PHE A 171 -3.20 14.06 6.70
C PHE A 171 -2.40 15.20 7.32
N SER A 172 -1.82 14.97 8.49
CA SER A 172 -1.01 15.97 9.19
C SER A 172 0.26 16.30 8.41
N MET A 173 0.90 15.30 7.80
CA MET A 173 2.14 15.45 7.00
C MET A 173 3.23 16.34 7.64
N LYS A 174 3.32 16.42 8.98
CA LYS A 174 4.33 17.23 9.70
C LYS A 174 5.76 16.76 9.48
N ASN A 175 5.92 15.53 8.99
CA ASN A 175 7.19 14.87 8.81
C ASN A 175 7.38 14.49 7.33
N THR A 176 8.62 14.14 6.97
CA THR A 176 8.97 13.60 5.64
C THR A 176 8.31 12.25 5.33
N SER A 177 7.68 11.60 6.31
CA SER A 177 6.95 10.33 6.19
C SER A 177 5.71 10.34 7.07
N LEU A 178 4.67 9.61 6.65
CA LEU A 178 3.45 9.44 7.43
C LEU A 178 3.73 8.75 8.75
N ARG A 179 3.18 9.30 9.84
CA ARG A 179 3.39 8.79 11.20
C ARG A 179 2.10 8.28 11.84
N GLU A 180 2.20 7.78 13.07
CA GLU A 180 1.03 7.28 13.81
C GLU A 180 -0.06 8.35 14.03
N ASP A 181 0.27 9.64 14.02
CA ASP A 181 -0.71 10.74 14.07
C ASP A 181 -1.56 10.86 12.79
N ASP A 182 -1.07 10.34 11.66
CA ASP A 182 -1.80 10.25 10.39
C ASP A 182 -2.75 9.04 10.33
N PHE A 183 -2.76 8.16 11.34
CA PHE A 183 -3.56 6.94 11.32
C PHE A 183 -5.08 7.18 11.26
N PRO A 184 -5.67 8.14 11.99
CA PRO A 184 -7.10 8.46 11.82
C PRO A 184 -7.43 8.84 10.37
N SER A 185 -6.55 9.59 9.71
CA SER A 185 -6.70 9.97 8.30
C SER A 185 -6.61 8.76 7.37
N TYR A 186 -5.71 7.81 7.68
CA TYR A 186 -5.67 6.53 6.98
C TYR A 186 -6.96 5.72 7.13
N ILE A 187 -7.56 5.63 8.32
CA ILE A 187 -8.83 4.90 8.50
C ILE A 187 -9.96 5.54 7.69
N LYS A 188 -10.06 6.88 7.68
CA LYS A 188 -11.03 7.58 6.81
C LYS A 188 -10.75 7.36 5.33
N TRP A 189 -9.49 7.29 4.94
CA TRP A 189 -9.09 6.94 3.58
C TRP A 189 -9.52 5.52 3.20
N VAL A 190 -9.35 4.53 4.07
CA VAL A 190 -9.81 3.14 3.87
C VAL A 190 -11.33 3.11 3.62
N ASP A 191 -12.11 3.70 4.52
CA ASP A 191 -13.58 3.71 4.42
C ASP A 191 -14.04 4.42 3.14
N TRP A 192 -13.44 5.57 2.83
CA TRP A 192 -13.76 6.34 1.63
C TRP A 192 -13.45 5.57 0.34
N CYS A 193 -12.29 4.91 0.27
CA CYS A 193 -11.92 4.09 -0.89
C CYS A 193 -12.88 2.93 -1.11
N ARG A 194 -13.32 2.25 -0.06
CA ARG A 194 -14.28 1.14 -0.15
C ARG A 194 -15.62 1.60 -0.68
N GLU A 195 -16.13 2.71 -0.15
CA GLU A 195 -17.38 3.29 -0.60
C GLU A 195 -17.30 3.76 -2.07
N LEU A 196 -16.21 4.45 -2.42
CA LEU A 196 -16.00 4.90 -3.79
C LEU A 196 -15.82 3.74 -4.78
N ALA A 197 -15.12 2.68 -4.39
CA ALA A 197 -14.97 1.47 -5.20
C ALA A 197 -16.34 0.83 -5.52
N ASN A 198 -17.26 0.79 -4.54
CA ASN A 198 -18.62 0.32 -4.76
C ASN A 198 -19.39 1.20 -5.76
N ILE A 199 -19.28 2.53 -5.63
CA ILE A 199 -19.91 3.49 -6.55
C ILE A 199 -19.34 3.34 -7.97
N LEU A 200 -18.01 3.28 -8.10
CA LEU A 200 -17.32 3.10 -9.36
C LEU A 200 -17.70 1.78 -10.02
N THR A 201 -17.78 0.69 -9.26
CA THR A 201 -18.21 -0.61 -9.77
C THR A 201 -19.60 -0.55 -10.40
N LYS A 202 -20.56 0.06 -9.70
CA LYS A 202 -21.94 0.22 -10.20
C LYS A 202 -21.99 1.10 -11.45
N LYS A 203 -21.25 2.21 -11.46
CA LYS A 203 -21.26 3.20 -12.55
C LYS A 203 -20.46 2.78 -13.79
N THR A 204 -19.45 1.93 -13.65
CA THR A 204 -18.56 1.50 -14.75
C THR A 204 -18.84 0.08 -15.24
N LYS A 205 -19.57 -0.73 -14.47
CA LYS A 205 -19.73 -2.18 -14.69
C LYS A 205 -18.39 -2.95 -14.73
N PHE A 206 -17.34 -2.36 -14.18
CA PHE A 206 -16.01 -2.94 -13.99
C PHE A 206 -15.79 -3.13 -12.50
N TYR A 207 -15.21 -4.24 -12.06
CA TYR A 207 -14.99 -4.47 -10.63
C TYR A 207 -13.83 -3.63 -10.08
N TRP A 208 -14.14 -2.72 -9.15
CA TRP A 208 -13.17 -1.89 -8.45
C TRP A 208 -12.93 -2.39 -7.04
N ARG A 209 -11.65 -2.47 -6.67
CA ARG A 209 -11.17 -2.70 -5.30
C ARG A 209 -10.82 -1.37 -4.63
N ALA A 210 -10.75 -1.33 -3.30
CA ALA A 210 -10.19 -0.16 -2.61
C ALA A 210 -8.76 0.14 -3.08
N ARG A 211 -7.97 -0.91 -3.35
CA ARG A 211 -6.65 -0.83 -4.00
C ARG A 211 -6.67 -0.12 -5.35
N ASP A 212 -7.69 -0.35 -6.18
CA ASP A 212 -7.78 0.26 -7.51
C ASP A 212 -8.12 1.76 -7.43
N VAL A 213 -8.92 2.17 -6.43
CA VAL A 213 -9.15 3.59 -6.12
C VAL A 213 -7.84 4.28 -5.75
N GLU A 214 -7.02 3.64 -4.92
CA GLU A 214 -5.69 4.15 -4.59
C GLU A 214 -4.80 4.28 -5.83
N MET A 215 -4.77 3.28 -6.71
CA MET A 215 -3.97 3.30 -7.93
C MET A 215 -4.35 4.46 -8.85
N ALA A 216 -5.67 4.72 -8.97
CA ALA A 216 -6.18 5.87 -9.72
C ALA A 216 -5.78 7.20 -9.07
N VAL A 217 -5.87 7.33 -7.74
CA VAL A 217 -5.43 8.54 -7.01
C VAL A 217 -3.92 8.75 -7.12
N PHE A 218 -3.12 7.71 -6.98
CA PHE A 218 -1.67 7.76 -7.17
C PHE A 218 -1.31 8.25 -8.57
N THR A 219 -1.99 7.73 -9.60
CA THR A 219 -1.79 8.13 -10.99
C THR A 219 -2.22 9.58 -11.22
N SER A 220 -3.38 9.96 -10.68
CA SER A 220 -3.88 11.34 -10.72
C SER A 220 -2.88 12.32 -10.12
N GLN A 221 -2.35 12.01 -8.94
CA GLN A 221 -1.36 12.86 -8.27
C GLN A 221 -0.07 12.98 -9.07
N ARG A 222 0.46 11.87 -9.59
CA ARG A 222 1.74 11.87 -10.33
C ARG A 222 1.65 12.51 -11.70
N ARG A 223 0.50 12.44 -12.36
CA ARG A 223 0.27 12.95 -13.71
C ARG A 223 -0.55 14.23 -13.75
N ASN A 224 -0.86 14.81 -12.58
CA ASN A 224 -1.70 15.99 -12.44
C ASN A 224 -3.06 15.87 -13.17
N LEU A 225 -3.70 14.70 -13.06
CA LEU A 225 -5.00 14.43 -13.70
C LEU A 225 -6.13 14.78 -12.74
N ALA A 226 -7.15 15.49 -13.23
CA ALA A 226 -8.35 15.74 -12.45
C ALA A 226 -9.20 14.47 -12.35
N LEU A 227 -9.54 14.08 -11.12
CA LEU A 227 -10.54 13.05 -10.87
C LEU A 227 -11.88 13.72 -10.63
N ASN A 228 -12.90 13.31 -11.39
CA ASN A 228 -14.22 13.89 -11.25
C ASN A 228 -14.84 13.50 -9.90
N ILE A 229 -15.58 14.43 -9.31
CA ILE A 229 -16.42 14.15 -8.14
C ILE A 229 -17.52 13.20 -8.60
N LEU A 230 -17.81 12.17 -7.80
CA LEU A 230 -18.76 11.11 -8.16
C LEU A 230 -19.99 11.10 -7.29
#